data_AF-A0A5K0VTP1-F1
#
_entry.id   AF-A0A5K0VTP1-F1
#
_cell.length_a   1.000
_cell.length_b   1.000
_cell.length_c   1.000
_cell.angle_alpha   90.00
_cell.angle_beta   90.00
_cell.angle_gamma   90.00
#
_symmetry.space_group_name_H-M   'P 1'
#
loop_
_entity.id
_entity.type
_entity.pdbx_description
1 polymer ?
#
loop_
_entity_poly.entity_id
_entity_poly.type
_entity_poly.pdbx_seq_one_letter_code
_entity_poly.pdbx_strand_id
1 'polypeptide(L)' 'VWDVLSNKQVASIVWSARSREMAAKMVVEAAVHEWRSRFPSSKMDDCSAVCLFLRC' A
#
# COMPACT_ATOMS: atom_id res chain seq x y z
N VAL A 1 1.71 -1.05 6.99
CA VAL A 1 1.80 -0.25 5.73
C VAL A 1 2.97 0.73 5.80
N TRP A 2 2.96 1.66 6.75
CA TRP A 2 3.95 2.73 6.85
C TRP A 2 5.34 2.29 7.35
N ASP A 3 5.45 1.10 7.95
CA ASP A 3 6.75 0.52 8.33
C ASP A 3 7.63 0.19 7.12
N VAL A 4 7.01 0.02 5.94
CA VAL A 4 7.69 -0.45 4.71
C VAL A 4 7.51 0.48 3.51
N LEU A 5 6.45 1.27 3.46
CA LEU A 5 6.20 2.23 2.39
C LEU A 5 6.31 3.68 2.89
N SER A 6 6.90 4.56 2.08
CA SER A 6 6.87 6.01 2.30
C SER A 6 5.61 6.67 1.74
N ASN A 7 5.28 7.88 2.23
CA ASN A 7 4.16 8.69 1.74
C ASN A 7 4.18 8.87 0.21
N LYS A 8 5.37 9.10 -0.36
CA LYS A 8 5.53 9.26 -1.82
C LYS A 8 5.23 7.98 -2.58
N GLN A 9 5.67 6.82 -2.08
CA GLN A 9 5.38 5.53 -2.70
C GLN A 9 3.88 5.23 -2.66
N VAL A 10 3.23 5.43 -1.51
CA VAL A 10 1.77 5.22 -1.39
C VAL A 10 1.02 6.15 -2.34
N ALA A 11 1.38 7.44 -2.41
CA ALA A 11 0.76 8.38 -3.34
C ALA A 11 0.95 7.95 -4.81
N SER A 12 2.15 7.50 -5.19
CA SER A 12 2.43 7.00 -6.53
C SER A 12 1.60 5.75 -6.89
N ILE A 13 1.47 4.81 -5.96
CA ILE A 13 0.66 3.59 -6.14
C ILE A 13 -0.80 3.96 -6.33
N VAL A 14 -1.35 4.79 -5.45
CA VAL A 14 -2.74 5.27 -5.55
C VAL A 14 -2.97 6.02 -6.86
N TRP A 15 -2.02 6.85 -7.29
CA TRP A 15 -2.09 7.58 -8.56
C TRP A 15 -2.07 6.67 -9.79
N SER A 16 -1.30 5.58 -9.74
CA SER A 16 -1.23 4.58 -10.82
C SER A 16 -2.43 3.63 -10.89
N ALA A 17 -3.34 3.69 -9.90
CA ALA A 17 -4.49 2.80 -9.83
C ALA A 17 -5.45 3.00 -11.00
N ARG A 18 -5.79 1.90 -11.68
CA ARG A 18 -6.74 1.91 -12.80
C ARG A 18 -8.18 2.20 -12.36
N SER A 19 -8.50 1.95 -11.10
CA SER A 19 -9.80 2.25 -10.51
C SER A 19 -9.65 2.58 -9.02
N ARG A 20 -10.66 3.27 -8.46
CA ARG A 20 -10.66 3.67 -7.04
C ARG A 20 -10.71 2.47 -6.11
N GLU A 21 -11.41 1.43 -6.52
CA GLU A 21 -11.59 0.18 -5.78
C GLU A 21 -10.26 -0.61 -5.70
N MET A 22 -9.41 -0.49 -6.72
CA MET A 22 -8.10 -1.16 -6.74
C MET A 22 -7.03 -0.43 -5.93
N ALA A 23 -7.16 0.88 -5.72
CA ALA A 23 -6.10 1.69 -5.11
C ALA A 23 -5.69 1.16 -3.73
N ALA A 24 -6.66 0.91 -2.85
CA ALA A 24 -6.38 0.39 -1.51
C ALA A 24 -5.76 -1.01 -1.54
N LYS A 25 -6.26 -1.88 -2.43
CA LYS A 25 -5.73 -3.23 -2.64
C LYS A 25 -4.26 -3.19 -3.08
N MET A 26 -3.93 -2.35 -4.06
CA MET A 26 -2.54 -2.23 -4.54
C MET A 26 -1.60 -1.70 -3.46
N VAL A 27 -2.05 -0.78 -2.59
CA VAL A 27 -1.23 -0.28 -1.46
C VAL A 27 -0.93 -1.42 -0.48
N VAL A 28 -1.92 -2.25 -0.13
CA VAL A 28 -1.72 -3.39 0.76
C VAL A 28 -0.80 -4.42 0.12
N GLU A 29 -1.01 -4.77 -1.16
CA GLU A 29 -0.17 -5.73 -1.88
C GLU A 29 1.29 -5.25 -1.97
N ALA A 30 1.50 -3.97 -2.26
CA ALA A 30 2.84 -3.37 -2.28
C ALA A 30 3.51 -3.40 -0.90
N ALA A 31 2.78 -3.09 0.17
CA ALA A 31 3.30 -3.15 1.53
C ALA A 31 3.66 -4.60 1.94
N VAL A 32 2.81 -5.57 1.60
CA VAL A 32 3.06 -6.99 1.84
C VAL A 32 4.31 -7.47 1.08
N HIS A 33 4.45 -7.06 -0.17
CA HIS A 33 5.63 -7.38 -0.98
C HIS A 33 6.92 -6.79 -0.39
N GLU A 34 6.91 -5.50 -0.04
CA GLU A 34 8.07 -4.80 0.51
C GLU A 34 8.49 -5.36 1.86
N TRP A 35 7.53 -5.74 2.72
CA TRP A 35 7.83 -6.41 3.99
C TRP A 35 8.52 -7.75 3.79
N ARG A 36 8.02 -8.59 2.87
CA ARG A 36 8.63 -9.89 2.57
C ARG A 36 10.05 -9.74 2.03
N SER A 37 10.31 -8.67 1.28
CA SER A 37 11.63 -8.33 0.76
C SER A 37 12.59 -7.87 1.87
N ARG A 38 12.15 -6.96 2.75
CA ARG A 38 13.00 -6.36 3.80
C ARG A 38 13.17 -7.24 5.03
N PHE A 39 12.15 -8.00 5.39
CA PHE A 39 12.06 -8.74 6.64
C PHE A 39 11.61 -10.19 6.37
N PRO A 40 12.41 -11.00 5.64
CA PRO A 40 12.00 -12.33 5.18
C PRO A 40 11.76 -13.34 6.31
N SER A 41 12.39 -13.15 7.46
CA SER A 41 12.25 -14.01 8.65
C SER A 41 11.31 -13.43 9.71
N SER A 42 10.82 -12.20 9.55
CA SER A 42 9.97 -11.54 10.54
C SER A 42 8.50 -11.79 10.24
N LYS A 43 7.74 -12.11 11.29
CA LYS A 43 6.29 -12.24 11.20
C LYS A 43 5.67 -10.91 10.78
N MET A 44 4.81 -10.95 9.78
CA MET A 44 4.04 -9.80 9.29
C MET A 44 2.77 -9.62 10.13
N ASP A 45 2.49 -8.39 10.55
CA ASP A 45 1.22 -8.01 11.19
C ASP A 45 0.14 -7.70 10.15
N ASP A 46 -1.11 -7.52 10.60
CA ASP A 46 -2.22 -7.18 9.73
C ASP A 46 -1.99 -5.84 8.99
N CYS A 47 -2.33 -5.82 7.71
CA CYS A 47 -2.09 -4.69 6.82
C CYS A 47 -3.40 -4.25 6.17
N SER A 48 -3.88 -3.06 6.54
CA SER A 48 -5.14 -2.48 6.04
C SER A 48 -4.91 -1.08 5.48
N ALA A 49 -5.63 -0.74 4.40
CA ALA A 49 -5.58 0.59 3.79
C ALA A 49 -6.98 1.02 3.33
N VAL A 50 -7.24 2.32 3.37
CA VAL A 50 -8.45 2.96 2.83
C VAL A 50 -8.03 4.14 1.96
N CYS A 51 -8.60 4.25 0.76
CA CYS A 51 -8.35 5.36 -0.16
C CYS A 51 -9.61 6.23 -0.29
N LEU A 52 -9.53 7.47 0.18
CA LEU A 52 -10.58 8.47 0.02
C LEU A 52 -10.29 9.36 -1.19
N PHE A 53 -11.20 9.39 -2.16
CA PHE A 53 -11.11 10.26 -3.33
C PHE A 53 -12.11 11.40 -3.19
N LEU A 54 -11.61 12.62 -2.99
CA LEU A 54 -12.42 13.82 -2.95
C LEU A 54 -12.83 14.20 -4.38
N ARG A 55 -14.10 14.57 -4.56
CA ARG A 55 -14.60 15.07 -5.85
C ARG A 55 -14.33 16.57 -5.93
N CYS A 56 -13.87 17.02 -7.09
CA CYS A 56 -13.92 18.42 -7.49
C CYS A 56 -15.15 18.64 -8.37
#